data_AF-A0AAW2EG98-F1
#
_entry.id   AF-A0AAW2EG98-F1
#
_cell.length_a   1.000
_cell.length_b   1.000
_cell.length_c   1.000
_cell.angle_alpha   90.00
_cell.angle_beta   90.00
_cell.angle_gamma   90.00
#
_symmetry.space_group_name_H-M   'P 1'
#
loop_
_entity.id
_entity.type
_entity.pdbx_description
1 polymer ?
#
loop_
_entity_poly.entity_id
_entity_poly.type
_entity_poly.pdbx_seq_one_letter_code
_entity_poly.pdbx_strand_id
1 'polypeptide(L)'
;MCDDVWLCFLLLTEIFEIVCSTTIHKSCLPYLERIIFEYLSMRQELFPEVNLRSKHHYLSHYSKLSLEFGPLIKVWTMRFESKHRFFKKTTRNLQNFINIVKCLSEKHELLQSMVRLRADRRLESKVFELSDFNINLYHEDIKTATRKMNLPDDIQQCTRVNFKGNMLCIKPCYGFVSHHL
;
A
#
# COMPACT_ATOMS: atom_id res chain seq x y z
N MET A 1 -32.87 -5.51 -14.69
CA MET A 1 -32.73 -4.61 -13.52
C MET A 1 -31.57 -4.99 -12.61
N CYS A 2 -31.56 -6.17 -11.94
CA CYS A 2 -30.41 -6.53 -11.08
C CYS A 2 -29.12 -6.72 -11.92
N ASP A 3 -29.25 -7.33 -13.09
CA ASP A 3 -28.14 -7.58 -14.02
C ASP A 3 -27.54 -6.29 -14.61
N ASP A 4 -28.39 -5.34 -15.02
CA ASP A 4 -27.94 -4.06 -15.60
C ASP A 4 -27.23 -3.16 -14.57
N VAL A 5 -27.71 -3.14 -13.31
CA VAL A 5 -27.05 -2.42 -12.22
C VAL A 5 -25.69 -3.04 -11.92
N TRP A 6 -25.59 -4.37 -11.97
CA TRP A 6 -24.32 -5.07 -11.83
C TRP A 6 -23.37 -4.74 -13.00
N LEU A 7 -23.86 -4.73 -14.23
CA LEU A 7 -23.09 -4.32 -15.40
C LEU A 7 -22.58 -2.87 -15.28
N CYS A 8 -23.40 -1.97 -14.73
CA CYS A 8 -23.01 -0.57 -14.48
C CYS A 8 -21.87 -0.47 -13.48
N PHE A 9 -21.91 -1.31 -12.46
CA PHE A 9 -20.82 -1.44 -11.51
C PHE A 9 -19.56 -2.03 -12.15
N LEU A 10 -19.69 -3.06 -13.00
CA LEU A 10 -18.57 -3.67 -13.72
C LEU A 10 -17.87 -2.66 -14.65
N LEU A 11 -18.62 -1.86 -15.40
CA LEU A 11 -18.07 -0.78 -16.22
C LEU A 11 -17.31 0.24 -15.36
N LEU A 12 -17.85 0.61 -14.20
CA LEU A 12 -17.17 1.52 -13.28
C LEU A 12 -15.86 0.92 -12.74
N THR A 13 -15.85 -0.37 -12.40
CA THR A 13 -14.63 -1.05 -11.96
C THR A 13 -13.58 -1.11 -13.06
N GLU A 14 -13.98 -1.37 -14.30
CA GLU A 14 -13.06 -1.39 -15.44
C GLU A 14 -12.46 0.00 -15.71
N ILE A 15 -13.29 1.05 -15.68
CA ILE A 15 -12.83 2.44 -15.76
C ILE A 15 -11.80 2.72 -14.66
N PHE A 16 -12.09 2.31 -13.42
CA PHE A 16 -11.20 2.50 -12.29
C PHE A 16 -9.86 1.78 -12.48
N GLU A 17 -9.87 0.52 -12.94
CA GLU A 17 -8.65 -0.24 -13.21
C GLU A 17 -7.75 0.43 -14.24
N ILE A 18 -8.32 0.92 -15.35
CA ILE A 18 -7.55 1.64 -16.38
C ILE A 18 -6.97 2.93 -15.81
N VAL A 19 -7.80 3.76 -15.17
CA VAL A 19 -7.40 5.08 -14.65
C VAL A 19 -6.36 4.95 -13.53
N CYS A 20 -6.45 3.90 -12.72
CA CYS A 20 -5.53 3.64 -11.63
C CYS A 20 -4.23 2.92 -12.07
N SER A 21 -4.13 2.51 -13.32
CA SER A 21 -2.90 1.94 -13.85
C SER A 21 -1.74 2.94 -13.81
N THR A 22 -0.55 2.47 -13.43
CA THR A 22 0.68 3.28 -13.40
C THR A 22 1.22 3.59 -14.81
N THR A 23 0.77 2.85 -15.81
CA THR A 23 1.14 2.98 -17.22
C THR A 23 -0.09 2.81 -18.09
N ILE A 24 -0.41 3.82 -18.90
CA ILE A 24 -1.55 3.81 -19.83
C ILE A 24 -1.01 4.12 -21.21
N HIS A 25 -1.25 3.23 -22.17
CA HIS A 25 -0.87 3.45 -23.56
C HIS A 25 -1.91 4.34 -24.26
N LYS A 26 -1.46 5.25 -25.13
CA LYS A 26 -2.35 6.21 -25.81
C LYS A 26 -3.46 5.54 -26.63
N SER A 27 -3.20 4.36 -27.19
CA SER A 27 -4.22 3.59 -27.93
C SER A 27 -5.38 3.09 -27.06
N CYS A 28 -5.22 3.06 -25.73
CA CYS A 28 -6.28 2.68 -24.79
C CYS A 28 -7.23 3.85 -24.46
N LEU A 29 -6.84 5.09 -24.75
CA LEU A 29 -7.64 6.27 -24.39
C LEU A 29 -8.99 6.36 -25.12
N PRO A 30 -9.09 6.03 -26.43
CA PRO A 30 -10.39 5.95 -27.10
C PRO A 30 -11.31 4.89 -26.49
N TYR A 31 -10.72 3.77 -26.04
CA TYR A 31 -11.46 2.73 -25.34
C TYR A 31 -11.98 3.23 -23.99
N LEU A 32 -11.13 3.91 -23.21
CA LEU A 32 -11.51 4.53 -21.95
C LEU A 32 -12.65 5.54 -22.13
N GLU A 33 -12.59 6.37 -23.18
CA GLU A 33 -13.64 7.34 -23.50
C GLU A 33 -14.98 6.65 -23.80
N ARG A 34 -14.95 5.57 -24.59
CA ARG A 34 -16.13 4.77 -24.92
C ARG A 34 -16.77 4.15 -23.68
N ILE A 35 -16.01 3.47 -22.83
CA ILE A 35 -16.57 2.82 -21.63
C ILE A 35 -17.08 3.85 -20.60
N ILE A 36 -16.46 5.04 -20.52
CA ILE A 36 -16.97 6.14 -19.68
C ILE A 36 -18.32 6.64 -20.20
N PHE A 37 -18.45 6.83 -21.51
CA PHE A 37 -19.72 7.22 -22.12
C PHE A 37 -20.81 6.17 -21.86
N GLU A 38 -20.51 4.89 -22.07
CA GLU A 38 -21.41 3.77 -21.82
C GLU A 38 -21.87 3.72 -20.35
N TYR A 39 -20.93 3.85 -19.41
CA TYR A 39 -21.21 3.94 -17.98
C TYR A 39 -22.12 5.12 -17.65
N LEU A 40 -21.84 6.33 -18.18
CA LEU A 40 -22.62 7.54 -17.88
C LEU A 40 -24.05 7.44 -18.41
N SER A 41 -24.23 6.94 -19.63
CA SER A 41 -25.55 6.72 -20.24
C SER A 41 -26.36 5.71 -19.42
N MET A 42 -25.77 4.55 -19.13
CA MET A 42 -26.45 3.51 -18.35
C MET A 42 -26.74 3.95 -16.91
N ARG A 43 -25.86 4.78 -16.31
CA ARG A 43 -26.08 5.36 -14.99
C ARG A 43 -27.27 6.32 -14.96
N GLN A 44 -27.54 7.05 -16.04
CA GLN A 44 -28.71 7.93 -16.16
C GLN A 44 -29.98 7.11 -16.37
N GLU A 45 -29.94 6.10 -17.25
CA GLU A 45 -31.10 5.24 -17.53
C GLU A 45 -31.55 4.43 -16.32
N LEU A 46 -30.61 3.86 -15.56
CA LEU A 46 -30.91 3.01 -14.40
C LEU A 46 -31.43 3.80 -13.18
N PHE A 47 -31.09 5.08 -13.09
CA PHE A 47 -31.45 5.92 -11.94
C PHE A 47 -31.84 7.33 -12.41
N PRO A 48 -32.96 7.47 -13.13
CA PRO A 48 -33.38 8.73 -13.74
C PRO A 48 -33.67 9.81 -12.69
N GLU A 49 -34.12 9.40 -11.51
CA GLU A 49 -34.39 10.29 -10.37
C GLU A 49 -33.11 10.86 -9.71
N VAL A 50 -31.94 10.29 -10.02
CA VAL A 50 -30.67 10.67 -9.39
C VAL A 50 -29.77 11.36 -10.40
N ASN A 51 -29.72 12.68 -10.31
CA ASN A 51 -28.85 13.52 -11.14
C ASN A 51 -27.37 13.13 -11.06
N LEU A 52 -26.68 13.25 -12.20
CA LEU A 52 -25.24 13.10 -12.27
C LEU A 52 -24.54 14.18 -11.44
N ARG A 53 -23.77 13.75 -10.45
CA ARG A 53 -22.90 14.64 -9.66
C ARG A 53 -21.69 15.12 -10.46
N SER A 54 -21.06 16.21 -10.03
CA SER A 54 -19.84 16.77 -10.65
C SER A 54 -18.71 15.75 -10.84
N LYS A 55 -18.61 14.72 -9.99
CA LYS A 55 -17.64 13.63 -10.17
C LYS A 55 -17.81 12.88 -11.51
N HIS A 56 -19.04 12.67 -11.95
CA HIS A 56 -19.35 12.04 -13.23
C HIS A 56 -18.97 12.96 -14.39
N HIS A 57 -19.20 14.26 -14.26
CA HIS A 57 -18.74 15.24 -15.24
C HIS A 57 -17.21 15.29 -15.33
N TYR A 58 -16.49 15.23 -14.20
CA TYR A 58 -15.03 15.15 -14.26
C TYR A 58 -14.55 13.85 -14.91
N LEU A 59 -15.24 12.73 -14.67
CA LEU A 59 -14.91 11.44 -15.27
C LEU A 59 -14.92 11.50 -16.80
N SER A 60 -15.85 12.22 -17.44
CA SER A 60 -15.88 12.34 -18.91
C SER A 60 -14.61 12.96 -19.50
N HIS A 61 -13.84 13.71 -18.69
CA HIS A 61 -12.58 14.32 -19.13
C HIS A 61 -11.35 13.43 -18.89
N TYR A 62 -11.49 12.25 -18.25
CA TYR A 62 -10.34 11.46 -17.81
C TYR A 62 -9.47 10.96 -18.96
N SER A 63 -10.06 10.62 -20.12
CA SER A 63 -9.29 10.24 -21.31
C SER A 63 -8.40 11.38 -21.80
N LYS A 64 -8.95 12.60 -21.90
CA LYS A 64 -8.20 13.80 -22.29
C LYS A 64 -7.14 14.18 -21.25
N LEU A 65 -7.49 14.15 -19.96
CA LEU A 65 -6.54 14.43 -18.88
C LEU A 65 -5.40 13.41 -18.86
N SER A 66 -5.68 12.13 -19.13
CA SER A 66 -4.66 11.09 -19.21
C SER A 66 -3.73 11.28 -20.41
N LEU A 67 -4.21 11.88 -21.50
CA LEU A 67 -3.38 12.23 -22.66
C LEU A 67 -2.40 13.36 -22.34
N GLU A 68 -2.87 14.40 -21.65
CA GLU A 68 -2.10 15.61 -21.35
C GLU A 68 -1.12 15.41 -20.19
N PHE A 69 -1.59 14.81 -19.08
CA PHE A 69 -0.80 14.67 -17.85
C PHE A 69 -0.15 13.29 -17.71
N GLY A 70 -0.48 12.35 -18.60
CA GLY A 70 -0.13 10.94 -18.43
C GLY A 70 -1.03 10.24 -17.39
N PRO A 71 -0.60 9.09 -16.85
CA PRO A 71 -1.41 8.29 -15.92
C PRO A 71 -1.85 9.10 -14.69
N LEU A 72 -3.17 9.22 -14.49
CA LEU A 72 -3.76 10.10 -13.45
C LEU A 72 -3.37 9.70 -12.02
N ILE A 73 -3.06 8.41 -11.81
CA ILE A 73 -2.49 7.89 -10.55
C ILE A 73 -1.17 8.58 -10.14
N LYS A 74 -0.45 9.23 -11.06
CA LYS A 74 0.80 9.94 -10.74
C LYS A 74 0.56 11.35 -10.21
N VAL A 75 -0.60 11.94 -10.53
CA VAL A 75 -0.96 13.31 -10.14
C VAL A 75 -2.02 13.38 -9.04
N TRP A 76 -2.57 12.23 -8.61
CA TRP A 76 -3.56 12.17 -7.52
C TRP A 76 -2.99 12.63 -6.16
N THR A 77 -3.88 13.09 -5.28
CA THR A 77 -3.47 13.68 -3.99
C THR A 77 -3.41 12.71 -2.83
N MET A 78 -3.72 11.42 -3.05
CA MET A 78 -3.75 10.39 -1.99
C MET A 78 -2.42 10.24 -1.25
N ARG A 79 -1.29 10.47 -1.94
CA ARG A 79 0.05 10.43 -1.32
C ARG A 79 0.27 11.59 -0.34
N PHE A 80 -0.27 12.76 -0.64
CA PHE A 80 -0.21 13.92 0.26
C PHE A 80 -1.05 13.68 1.52
N GLU A 81 -2.25 13.12 1.39
CA GLU A 81 -3.09 12.79 2.57
C GLU A 81 -2.42 11.72 3.44
N SER A 82 -1.80 10.71 2.82
CA SER A 82 -1.01 9.69 3.52
C SER A 82 0.16 10.30 4.30
N LYS A 83 0.87 11.27 3.71
CA LYS A 83 1.94 12.02 4.39
C LYS A 83 1.38 12.91 5.51
N HIS A 84 0.22 13.53 5.28
CA HIS A 84 -0.45 14.40 6.25
C HIS A 84 -0.83 13.68 7.55
N ARG A 85 -1.13 12.37 7.49
CA ARG A 85 -1.38 11.52 8.67
C ARG A 85 -0.24 11.57 9.70
N PHE A 86 1.03 11.63 9.28
CA PHE A 86 2.16 11.76 10.19
C PHE A 86 2.06 13.05 11.00
N PHE A 87 1.81 14.17 10.33
CA PHE A 87 1.72 15.48 10.98
C PHE A 87 0.54 15.55 11.95
N LYS A 88 -0.66 15.07 11.56
CA LYS A 88 -1.82 15.01 12.48
C LYS A 88 -1.50 14.25 13.77
N LYS A 89 -0.86 13.08 13.64
CA LYS A 89 -0.48 12.25 14.80
C LYS A 89 0.56 12.96 15.67
N THR A 90 1.59 13.51 15.07
CA THR A 90 2.68 14.20 15.78
C THR A 90 2.15 15.42 16.52
N THR A 91 1.33 16.26 15.89
CA THR A 91 0.66 17.39 16.54
C THR A 91 -0.16 16.97 17.76
N ARG A 92 -1.00 15.93 17.61
CA ARG A 92 -1.81 15.41 18.72
C ARG A 92 -0.97 14.89 19.88
N ASN A 93 0.22 14.34 19.61
CA ASN A 93 1.08 13.80 20.65
C ASN A 93 1.93 14.86 21.34
N LEU A 94 2.42 15.87 20.62
CA LEU A 94 3.29 16.90 21.20
C LEU A 94 2.54 17.87 22.10
N GLN A 95 1.27 18.18 21.81
CA GLN A 95 0.50 19.19 22.54
C GLN A 95 1.21 20.55 22.65
N ASN A 96 2.15 20.84 21.74
CA ASN A 96 2.86 22.11 21.67
C ASN A 96 2.37 22.90 20.46
N PHE A 97 1.87 24.11 20.71
CA PHE A 97 1.31 25.01 19.71
C PHE A 97 2.23 26.20 19.39
N ILE A 98 3.33 26.36 20.12
CA ILE A 98 4.33 27.39 19.86
C ILE A 98 5.25 26.89 18.74
N ASN A 99 5.33 27.64 17.64
CA ASN A 99 6.19 27.32 16.48
C ASN A 99 5.98 25.90 15.94
N ILE A 100 4.72 25.45 15.86
CA ILE A 100 4.35 24.09 15.48
C ILE A 100 4.99 23.62 14.17
N VAL A 101 5.09 24.50 13.16
CA VAL A 101 5.68 24.17 11.86
C VAL A 101 7.16 23.77 12.01
N LYS A 102 7.92 24.52 12.81
CA LYS A 102 9.34 24.22 13.11
C LYS A 102 9.46 22.88 13.83
N CYS A 103 8.61 22.63 14.83
CA CYS A 103 8.68 21.38 15.56
C CYS A 103 8.30 20.17 14.68
N LEU A 104 7.30 20.33 13.82
CA LEU A 104 6.87 19.28 12.89
C LEU A 104 7.92 19.01 11.80
N SER A 105 8.61 20.04 11.29
CA SER A 105 9.68 19.86 10.31
C SER A 105 10.87 19.13 10.93
N GLU A 106 11.33 19.51 12.12
CA GLU A 106 12.42 18.83 12.83
C GLU A 106 12.09 17.34 13.08
N LYS A 107 10.88 17.05 13.58
CA LYS A 107 10.43 15.65 13.78
C LYS A 107 10.32 14.87 12.48
N HIS A 108 9.88 15.53 11.40
CA HIS A 108 9.82 14.91 10.08
C HIS A 108 11.23 14.58 9.56
N GLU A 109 12.18 15.50 9.63
CA GLU A 109 13.55 15.26 9.16
C GLU A 109 14.26 14.17 9.98
N LEU A 110 14.05 14.13 11.29
CA LEU A 110 14.53 13.02 12.13
C LEU A 110 13.94 11.68 11.68
N LEU A 111 12.64 11.62 11.37
CA LEU A 111 12.01 10.41 10.84
C LEU A 111 12.60 10.02 9.47
N GLN A 112 12.78 10.98 8.55
CA GLN A 112 13.36 10.70 7.24
C GLN A 112 14.80 10.19 7.36
N SER A 113 15.60 10.76 8.26
CA SER A 113 16.96 10.29 8.55
C SER A 113 16.96 8.84 9.04
N MET A 114 16.12 8.49 10.01
CA MET A 114 15.98 7.12 10.52
C MET A 114 15.61 6.12 9.41
N VAL A 115 14.66 6.48 8.54
CA VAL A 115 14.22 5.64 7.42
C VAL A 115 15.36 5.45 6.40
N ARG A 116 16.11 6.50 6.07
CA ARG A 116 17.24 6.43 5.12
C ARG A 116 18.38 5.57 5.64
N LEU A 117 18.68 5.67 6.94
CA LEU A 117 19.67 4.84 7.61
C LEU A 117 19.20 3.39 7.84
N ARG A 118 17.99 3.03 7.40
CA ARG A 118 17.32 1.75 7.69
C ARG A 118 17.22 1.42 9.18
N ALA A 119 17.43 2.41 10.05
CA ALA A 119 17.31 2.31 11.50
C ALA A 119 15.86 2.54 11.97
N ASP A 120 14.87 2.18 11.15
CA ASP A 120 13.46 2.37 11.49
C ASP A 120 13.03 1.38 12.59
N ARG A 121 13.16 1.81 13.83
CA ARG A 121 12.74 1.07 15.04
C ARG A 121 11.23 0.81 15.13
N ARG A 122 10.41 1.34 14.20
CA ARG A 122 9.01 0.89 14.10
C ARG A 122 8.94 -0.61 13.82
N LEU A 123 9.99 -1.20 13.26
CA LEU A 123 10.10 -2.63 12.98
C LEU A 123 10.83 -3.42 14.08
N GLU A 124 11.00 -2.90 15.29
CA GLU A 124 11.61 -3.67 16.39
C GLU A 124 10.83 -4.97 16.64
N SER A 125 11.39 -6.09 16.20
CA SER A 125 10.98 -7.43 16.57
C SER A 125 11.57 -7.75 17.94
N LYS A 126 10.71 -7.99 18.92
CA LYS A 126 11.17 -8.60 20.18
C LYS A 126 11.18 -10.11 19.97
N VAL A 127 12.37 -10.68 19.89
CA VAL A 127 12.58 -12.13 19.80
C VAL A 127 12.66 -12.70 21.22
N PHE A 128 11.99 -13.80 21.47
CA PHE A 128 11.99 -14.49 22.75
C PHE A 128 12.40 -15.94 22.54
N GLU A 129 13.13 -16.50 23.51
CA GLU A 129 13.58 -17.90 23.54
C GLU A 129 14.38 -18.27 22.29
N LEU A 130 15.62 -17.77 22.23
CA LEU A 130 16.57 -18.10 21.17
C LEU A 130 17.24 -19.44 21.48
N SER A 131 17.30 -20.32 20.49
CA SER A 131 18.03 -21.58 20.53
C SER A 131 18.90 -21.74 19.29
N ASP A 132 19.97 -22.52 19.40
CA ASP A 132 20.87 -22.78 18.28
C ASP A 132 20.12 -23.54 17.16
N PHE A 133 20.30 -23.08 15.93
CA PHE A 133 19.68 -23.72 14.78
C PHE A 133 20.52 -24.91 14.29
N ASN A 134 20.10 -26.12 14.67
CA ASN A 134 20.75 -27.35 14.19
C ASN A 134 20.03 -27.93 12.97
N ILE A 135 20.60 -27.70 11.78
CA ILE A 135 20.09 -28.18 10.49
C ILE A 135 19.85 -29.69 10.46
N ASN A 136 20.65 -30.48 11.17
CA ASN A 136 20.62 -31.93 11.08
C ASN A 136 19.37 -32.55 11.72
N LEU A 137 18.71 -31.80 12.61
CA LEU A 137 17.47 -32.24 13.29
C LEU A 137 16.22 -32.11 12.41
N TYR A 138 16.33 -31.46 11.25
CA TYR A 138 15.20 -31.20 10.37
C TYR A 138 15.03 -32.25 9.26
N HIS A 139 13.82 -32.30 8.71
CA HIS A 139 13.47 -33.14 7.57
C HIS A 139 14.31 -32.79 6.32
N GLU A 140 14.54 -33.76 5.44
CA GLU A 140 15.40 -33.61 4.25
C GLU A 140 14.95 -32.48 3.31
N ASP A 141 13.65 -32.22 3.23
CA ASP A 141 13.10 -31.10 2.44
C ASP A 141 13.52 -29.74 2.99
N ILE A 142 13.56 -29.62 4.33
CA ILE A 142 13.99 -28.39 5.01
C ILE A 142 15.50 -28.25 4.83
N LYS A 143 16.27 -29.32 5.01
CA LYS A 143 17.72 -29.33 4.78
C LYS A 143 18.09 -28.89 3.36
N THR A 144 17.40 -29.41 2.35
CA THR A 144 17.62 -29.03 0.94
C THR A 144 17.20 -27.60 0.65
N ALA A 145 16.09 -27.12 1.23
CA ALA A 145 15.68 -25.72 1.10
C ALA A 145 16.67 -24.74 1.77
N THR A 146 17.13 -25.03 2.98
CA THR A 146 18.10 -24.22 3.74
C THR A 146 19.44 -24.16 3.01
N ARG A 147 19.94 -25.29 2.48
CA ARG A 147 21.19 -25.33 1.69
C ARG A 147 21.09 -24.53 0.39
N LYS A 148 19.91 -24.48 -0.25
CA LYS A 148 19.69 -23.66 -1.45
C LYS A 148 19.67 -22.16 -1.17
N MET A 149 19.35 -21.76 0.06
CA MET A 149 19.18 -20.35 0.42
C MET A 149 20.47 -19.61 0.81
N ASN A 150 21.64 -20.28 0.87
CA ASN A 150 22.93 -19.66 1.27
C ASN A 150 22.79 -18.75 2.50
N LEU A 151 22.16 -19.27 3.57
CA LEU A 151 21.95 -18.51 4.79
C LEU A 151 23.30 -18.33 5.54
N PRO A 152 23.52 -17.19 6.21
CA PRO A 152 24.73 -16.93 6.99
C PRO A 152 24.89 -17.91 8.17
N ASP A 153 26.10 -18.19 8.63
CA ASP A 153 26.35 -19.22 9.65
C ASP A 153 25.83 -18.87 11.06
N ASP A 154 25.49 -17.60 11.31
CA ASP A 154 25.01 -17.09 12.61
C ASP A 154 23.47 -17.06 12.70
N ILE A 155 22.85 -18.23 12.51
CA ILE A 155 21.39 -18.38 12.58
C ILE A 155 20.99 -18.89 13.95
N GLN A 156 20.03 -18.20 14.55
CA GLN A 156 19.32 -18.67 15.73
C GLN A 156 17.86 -18.94 15.41
N GLN A 157 17.33 -20.03 15.98
CA GLN A 157 15.92 -20.33 15.99
C GLN A 157 15.25 -19.57 17.13
N CYS A 158 14.02 -19.11 16.92
CA CYS A 158 13.21 -18.53 17.97
C CYS A 158 11.81 -19.14 18.02
N THR A 159 11.27 -19.33 19.22
CA THR A 159 9.91 -19.85 19.41
C THR A 159 8.86 -18.77 19.24
N ARG A 160 9.19 -17.51 19.59
CA ARG A 160 8.23 -16.40 19.56
C ARG A 160 8.87 -15.09 19.09
N VAL A 161 8.21 -14.45 18.14
CA VAL A 161 8.55 -13.09 17.66
C VAL A 161 7.34 -12.18 17.85
N ASN A 162 7.51 -11.08 18.57
CA ASN A 162 6.46 -10.06 18.71
C ASN A 162 6.75 -8.89 17.78
N PHE A 163 5.81 -8.61 16.87
CA PHE A 163 5.93 -7.53 15.91
C PHE A 163 4.85 -6.48 16.19
N LYS A 164 5.27 -5.27 16.60
CA LYS A 164 4.37 -4.14 16.90
C LYS A 164 3.17 -4.47 17.83
N GLY A 165 3.33 -5.40 18.78
CA GLY A 165 2.28 -5.75 19.75
C GLY A 165 1.20 -6.69 19.21
N ASN A 166 1.26 -7.08 17.94
CA ASN A 166 0.49 -8.20 17.43
C ASN A 166 1.32 -9.48 17.63
N MET A 167 0.81 -10.37 18.47
CA MET A 167 1.42 -11.67 18.72
C MET A 167 1.23 -12.56 17.49
N LEU A 168 2.27 -12.65 16.67
CA LEU A 168 2.37 -13.71 15.68
C LEU A 168 2.89 -14.95 16.40
N CYS A 169 1.98 -15.78 16.91
CA CYS A 169 2.29 -17.18 17.20
C CYS A 169 2.51 -17.88 15.88
N ILE A 170 3.74 -17.81 15.38
CA ILE A 170 4.21 -18.65 14.29
C ILE A 170 4.22 -20.07 14.88
N LYS A 171 3.15 -20.86 14.66
CA LYS A 171 3.21 -22.34 14.79
C LYS A 171 4.53 -22.80 14.18
N PRO A 172 5.26 -23.75 14.78
CA PRO A 172 6.73 -23.87 14.71
C PRO A 172 7.22 -23.77 13.27
N CYS A 173 7.47 -22.54 12.83
CA CYS A 173 8.11 -22.24 11.56
C CYS A 173 9.35 -21.47 11.94
N TYR A 174 10.48 -22.05 11.55
CA TYR A 174 11.83 -21.60 11.82
C TYR A 174 12.01 -20.20 11.23
N GLY A 175 11.94 -19.19 12.10
CA GLY A 175 12.32 -17.83 11.77
C GLY A 175 13.83 -17.71 11.82
N PHE A 176 14.45 -17.38 10.69
CA PHE A 176 15.87 -17.13 10.56
C PHE A 176 16.14 -15.64 10.81
N VAL A 177 16.90 -15.31 11.86
CA VAL A 177 17.34 -13.93 12.13
C VAL A 177 18.84 -13.87 11.89
N SER A 178 19.27 -13.04 10.93
CA SER A 178 20.68 -12.74 10.71
C SER A 178 21.09 -11.57 11.61
N HIS A 179 22.17 -11.73 12.38
CA HIS A 179 22.81 -10.66 13.15
C HIS A 179 23.60 -9.70 12.22
N HIS A 180 22.91 -9.05 11.27
CA HIS A 180 23.44 -7.84 10.64
C HIS A 180 22.44 -6.69 10.82
N LEU A 181 22.55 -6.09 12.00
CA LEU A 181 22.23 -4.69 12.26
C LEU A 181 23.22 -3.78 11.51
#